data_AF-A0A1B1AK06-F1
#
_entry.id   AF-A0A1B1AK06-F1
#
_cell.length_a   1.000
_cell.length_b   1.000
_cell.length_c   1.000
_cell.angle_alpha   90.00
_cell.angle_beta   90.00
_cell.angle_gamma   90.00
#
_symmetry.space_group_name_H-M   'P 1'
#
loop_
_entity.id
_entity.type
_entity.pdbx_description
1 polymer ?
#
loop_
_entity_poly.entity_id
_entity_poly.type
_entity_poly.pdbx_seq_one_letter_code
_entity_poly.pdbx_strand_id
1 'polypeptide(L)'
;MKMLWVDNDSYFGPDRRRKLGGLRVRERRRYNCAGHPPPLSTALRQLRMRILDARGPAAATLSDRAYAVASLADAQGEHDAAHELSTFAAAALRGRNQDMRSVLYLDLDRVHAAMNTA
;
A
#
# COMPACT_ATOMS: atom_id res chain seq x y z
N MET A 1 19.70 9.25 3.43
CA MET A 1 18.53 10.15 3.32
C MET A 1 17.31 9.37 3.81
N LYS A 2 16.57 9.86 4.82
CA LYS A 2 15.31 9.20 5.23
C LYS A 2 14.23 9.52 4.18
N MET A 3 13.71 8.49 3.51
CA MET A 3 12.64 8.63 2.52
C MET A 3 11.32 8.93 3.25
N LEU A 4 10.75 10.11 3.02
CA LEU A 4 9.42 10.43 3.54
C LEU A 4 8.36 9.66 2.77
N TRP A 5 7.25 9.37 3.43
CA TRP A 5 6.13 8.60 2.90
C TRP A 5 4.85 9.41 3.01
N VAL A 6 4.02 9.33 1.99
CA VAL A 6 2.70 9.94 1.99
C VAL A 6 1.68 8.83 2.19
N ASP A 7 0.85 8.99 3.21
CA ASP A 7 -0.31 8.14 3.45
C ASP A 7 -1.61 8.93 3.35
N ASN A 8 -2.27 8.86 2.20
CA ASN A 8 -3.55 9.49 1.93
C ASN A 8 -4.40 8.59 1.03
N ASP A 9 -5.72 8.79 1.03
CA ASP A 9 -6.67 8.01 0.22
C ASP A 9 -6.42 8.13 -1.28
N SER A 10 -5.88 9.27 -1.74
CA SER A 10 -5.55 9.49 -3.16
C SER A 10 -4.12 9.10 -3.54
N TYR A 11 -3.23 8.83 -2.58
CA TYR A 11 -1.83 8.47 -2.86
C TYR A 11 -1.18 7.78 -1.66
N PHE A 12 -0.58 6.62 -1.89
CA PHE A 12 0.23 5.89 -0.92
C PHE A 12 1.59 5.57 -1.52
N GLY A 13 2.67 5.95 -0.85
CA GLY A 13 4.02 5.63 -1.29
C GLY A 13 5.06 6.70 -0.97
N PRO A 14 6.29 6.55 -1.51
CA PRO A 14 7.37 7.49 -1.29
C PRO A 14 7.00 8.92 -1.68
N ASP A 15 7.40 9.91 -0.88
CA ASP A 15 7.22 11.30 -1.26
C ASP A 15 8.08 11.63 -2.49
N ARG A 16 7.41 11.70 -3.65
CA ARG A 16 8.02 12.05 -4.94
C ARG A 16 8.06 13.55 -5.19
N ARG A 17 7.69 14.40 -4.23
CA ARG A 17 7.80 15.86 -4.33
C ARG A 17 9.27 16.29 -4.23
N ARG A 18 10.09 15.91 -5.21
CA ARG A 18 11.42 16.49 -5.41
C ARG A 18 11.24 17.95 -5.81
N LYS A 19 11.61 18.88 -4.92
CA LYS A 19 11.70 20.31 -5.23
C LYS A 19 12.74 20.54 -6.34
N LEU A 20 12.29 21.03 -7.49
CA LEU A 20 13.05 21.88 -8.41
C LEU A 20 12.06 22.74 -9.20
N GLY A 21 11.99 24.03 -8.86
CA GLY A 21 11.38 25.07 -9.71
C GLY A 21 9.85 25.28 -9.57
N GLY A 22 9.46 26.32 -8.83
CA GLY A 22 8.20 27.03 -9.04
C GLY A 22 6.99 26.51 -8.27
N LEU A 23 6.87 26.87 -6.99
CA LEU A 23 5.60 26.86 -6.29
C LEU A 23 4.63 27.81 -7.01
N ARG A 24 3.63 27.29 -7.71
CA ARG A 24 2.57 28.11 -8.30
C ARG A 24 1.71 28.67 -7.16
N VAL A 25 1.53 29.99 -7.15
CA VAL A 25 0.89 30.85 -6.12
C VAL A 25 -0.55 30.44 -5.69
N ARG A 26 -1.11 29.35 -6.24
CA ARG A 26 -2.43 28.80 -5.89
C ARG A 26 -2.39 27.45 -5.15
N GLU A 27 -1.22 26.99 -4.71
CA GLU A 27 -1.03 25.70 -4.04
C GLU A 27 -1.51 25.70 -2.58
N ARG A 28 -2.83 25.90 -2.39
CA ARG A 28 -3.56 25.66 -1.14
C ARG A 28 -3.69 24.14 -0.86
N ARG A 29 -2.59 23.40 -0.75
CA ARG A 29 -2.59 22.06 -0.13
C ARG A 29 -1.90 22.16 1.22
N ARG A 30 -2.68 22.63 2.19
CA ARG A 30 -2.30 23.02 3.56
C ARG A 30 -1.87 21.87 4.50
N TYR A 31 -1.63 20.66 4.00
CA TYR A 31 -1.24 19.53 4.86
C TYR A 31 0.06 18.91 4.37
N ASN A 32 1.09 19.00 5.21
CA ASN A 32 2.29 18.19 5.08
C ASN A 32 1.93 16.74 5.45
N CYS A 33 1.37 16.01 4.50
CA CYS A 33 1.02 14.60 4.65
C CYS A 33 2.21 13.64 4.44
N ALA A 34 3.41 14.19 4.21
CA ALA A 34 4.65 13.43 4.12
C ALA A 34 5.23 13.25 5.54
N GLY A 35 5.30 12.01 5.99
CA GLY A 35 5.79 11.63 7.31
C GLY A 35 6.78 10.49 7.26
N HIS A 36 7.10 9.93 8.43
CA HIS A 36 7.84 8.68 8.49
C HIS A 36 7.02 7.53 7.89
N PRO A 37 7.65 6.57 7.20
CA PRO A 37 6.96 5.38 6.74
C PRO A 37 6.27 4.68 7.92
N PRO A 38 5.00 4.26 7.78
CA PRO A 38 4.37 3.48 8.83
C PRO A 38 5.11 2.15 9.01
N PRO A 39 5.06 1.54 10.21
CA PRO A 39 5.49 0.16 10.38
C PRO A 39 4.73 -0.76 9.42
N LEU A 40 5.41 -1.74 8.82
CA LEU A 40 4.78 -2.66 7.86
C LEU A 40 3.54 -3.37 8.45
N SER A 41 3.60 -3.75 9.73
CA SER A 41 2.46 -4.33 10.47
C SER A 41 1.21 -3.43 10.48
N THR A 42 1.39 -2.11 10.61
CA THR A 42 0.28 -1.14 10.58
C THR A 42 -0.31 -1.03 9.18
N ALA A 43 0.55 -0.99 8.17
CA ALA A 43 0.14 -0.92 6.77
C ALA A 43 -0.63 -2.19 6.35
N LEU A 44 -0.18 -3.37 6.79
CA LEU A 44 -0.87 -4.65 6.59
C LEU A 44 -2.23 -4.70 7.26
N ARG A 45 -2.35 -4.19 8.50
CA ARG A 45 -3.63 -4.11 9.19
C ARG A 45 -4.63 -3.23 8.44
N GLN A 46 -4.19 -2.08 7.94
CA GLN A 46 -5.03 -1.20 7.11
C GLN A 46 -5.42 -1.88 5.79
N LEU A 47 -4.50 -2.62 5.16
CA LEU A 47 -4.78 -3.38 3.95
C LEU A 47 -5.84 -4.46 4.19
N ARG A 48 -5.76 -5.19 5.32
CA ARG A 48 -6.75 -6.19 5.75
C ARG A 48 -8.16 -5.61 5.86
N MET A 49 -8.29 -4.43 6.45
CA MET A 49 -9.59 -3.76 6.58
C MET A 49 -10.19 -3.41 5.21
N ARG A 50 -9.35 -3.00 4.25
CA ARG A 50 -9.79 -2.63 2.89
C ARG A 50 -10.23 -3.84 2.05
N ILE A 51 -9.85 -5.07 2.41
CA ILE A 51 -10.36 -6.30 1.75
C ILE A 51 -11.88 -6.40 1.89
N LEU A 52 -12.45 -5.94 3.02
CA LEU A 52 -13.90 -5.96 3.24
C LEU A 52 -14.65 -5.18 2.16
N ASP A 53 -14.06 -4.10 1.67
CA ASP A 53 -14.68 -3.19 0.70
C ASP A 53 -14.29 -3.51 -0.74
N ALA A 54 -13.42 -4.50 -0.98
CA ALA A 54 -12.85 -4.82 -2.28
C ALA A 54 -13.86 -5.52 -3.21
N ARG A 55 -14.81 -4.75 -3.75
CA ARG A 55 -15.75 -5.16 -4.80
C ARG A 55 -15.75 -4.16 -5.94
N GLY A 56 -15.78 -4.66 -7.17
CA GLY A 56 -15.83 -3.81 -8.38
C GLY A 56 -14.72 -2.77 -8.42
N PRO A 57 -15.01 -1.46 -8.54
CA PRO A 57 -13.99 -0.41 -8.64
C PRO A 57 -13.09 -0.31 -7.39
N ALA A 58 -13.55 -0.78 -6.22
CA ALA A 58 -12.73 -0.81 -5.00
C ALA A 58 -11.65 -1.90 -5.01
N ALA A 59 -11.71 -2.89 -5.93
CA ALA A 59 -10.64 -3.87 -6.09
C ALA A 59 -9.38 -3.25 -6.71
N ALA A 60 -9.54 -2.26 -7.60
CA ALA A 60 -8.42 -1.51 -8.16
C ALA A 60 -7.71 -0.66 -7.10
N THR A 61 -8.47 0.02 -6.24
CA THR A 61 -7.90 0.81 -5.14
C THR A 61 -7.22 -0.05 -4.09
N LEU A 62 -7.73 -1.27 -3.84
CA LEU A 62 -7.05 -2.27 -3.01
C LEU A 62 -5.72 -2.71 -3.65
N SER A 63 -5.72 -3.00 -4.95
CA SER A 63 -4.51 -3.38 -5.69
C SER A 63 -3.43 -2.30 -5.64
N ASP A 64 -3.80 -1.04 -5.91
CA ASP A 64 -2.88 0.11 -5.83
C ASP A 64 -2.29 0.25 -4.42
N ARG A 65 -3.14 0.09 -3.39
CA ARG A 65 -2.70 0.15 -2.00
C ARG A 65 -1.73 -1.00 -1.70
N ALA A 66 -2.03 -2.22 -2.15
CA ALA A 66 -1.19 -3.39 -1.94
C ALA A 66 0.19 -3.24 -2.59
N TYR A 67 0.27 -2.73 -3.84
CA TYR A 67 1.55 -2.42 -4.48
C TYR A 67 2.37 -1.39 -3.71
N ALA A 68 1.71 -0.40 -3.16
CA ALA A 68 2.39 0.57 -2.33
C ALA A 68 2.84 -0.06 -0.99
N VAL A 69 2.06 -0.92 -0.33
CA VAL A 69 2.55 -1.68 0.85
C VAL A 69 3.72 -2.61 0.47
N ALA A 70 3.73 -3.22 -0.71
CA ALA A 70 4.88 -4.00 -1.19
C ALA A 70 6.15 -3.13 -1.33
N SER A 71 5.99 -1.91 -1.85
CA SER A 71 7.09 -0.93 -1.93
C SER A 71 7.58 -0.48 -0.54
N LEU A 72 6.69 -0.46 0.47
CA LEU A 72 7.05 -0.20 1.87
C LEU A 72 7.91 -1.33 2.43
N ALA A 73 7.49 -2.58 2.21
CA ALA A 73 8.19 -3.77 2.65
C ALA A 73 9.60 -3.83 2.05
N ASP A 74 9.71 -3.60 0.74
CA ASP A 74 11.00 -3.59 0.04
C ASP A 74 11.94 -2.49 0.58
N ALA A 75 11.40 -1.28 0.83
CA ALA A 75 12.16 -0.19 1.43
C ALA A 75 12.59 -0.45 2.90
N GLN A 76 11.94 -1.39 3.58
CA GLN A 76 12.29 -1.82 4.94
C GLN A 76 13.20 -3.07 4.96
N GLY A 77 13.53 -3.64 3.80
CA GLY A 77 14.36 -4.85 3.67
C GLY A 77 13.58 -6.17 3.73
N GLU A 78 12.25 -6.10 3.80
CA GLU A 78 11.36 -7.26 3.90
C GLU A 78 10.99 -7.78 2.49
N HIS A 79 11.99 -8.28 1.75
CA HIS A 79 11.85 -8.61 0.33
C HIS A 79 10.84 -9.74 0.05
N ASP A 80 10.76 -10.75 0.93
CA ASP A 80 9.80 -11.85 0.80
C ASP A 80 8.36 -11.34 0.96
N ALA A 81 8.13 -10.49 1.97
CA ALA A 81 6.83 -9.85 2.17
C ALA A 81 6.48 -8.93 0.98
N ALA A 82 7.46 -8.21 0.42
CA ALA A 82 7.26 -7.38 -0.77
C ALA A 82 6.85 -8.21 -2.00
N HIS A 83 7.44 -9.38 -2.19
CA HIS A 83 7.10 -10.29 -3.28
C HIS A 83 5.66 -10.82 -3.15
N GLU A 84 5.31 -11.35 -1.98
CA GLU A 84 3.97 -11.88 -1.72
C GLU A 84 2.90 -10.78 -1.85
N LEU A 85 3.16 -9.57 -1.34
CA LEU A 85 2.26 -8.43 -1.48
C LEU A 85 2.06 -7.98 -2.93
N SER A 86 3.10 -8.07 -3.76
CA SER A 86 3.02 -7.75 -5.18
C SER A 86 2.16 -8.78 -5.94
N THR A 87 2.30 -10.06 -5.57
CA THR A 87 1.47 -11.15 -6.11
C THR A 87 0.01 -10.99 -5.69
N PHE A 88 -0.24 -10.66 -4.42
CA PHE A 88 -1.57 -10.32 -3.91
C PHE A 88 -2.19 -9.14 -4.66
N ALA A 89 -1.43 -8.06 -4.90
CA ALA A 89 -1.91 -6.89 -5.63
C ALA A 89 -2.37 -7.25 -7.05
N ALA A 90 -1.61 -8.11 -7.74
CA ALA A 90 -1.95 -8.60 -9.07
C ALA A 90 -3.18 -9.53 -9.07
N ALA A 91 -3.38 -10.30 -8.00
CA ALA A 91 -4.57 -11.14 -7.81
C ALA A 91 -5.83 -10.29 -7.57
N ALA A 92 -5.75 -9.29 -6.69
CA ALA A 92 -6.84 -8.37 -6.39
C ALA A 92 -7.35 -7.63 -7.65
N LEU A 93 -6.45 -7.19 -8.52
CA LEU A 93 -6.83 -6.53 -9.79
C LEU A 93 -7.55 -7.48 -10.76
N ARG A 94 -7.09 -8.74 -10.85
CA ARG A 94 -7.71 -9.78 -11.68
C ARG A 94 -9.08 -10.19 -11.14
N GLY A 95 -9.24 -10.18 -9.81
CA GLY A 95 -10.47 -10.51 -9.10
C GLY A 95 -11.58 -9.47 -9.17
N ARG A 96 -11.39 -8.32 -9.84
CA ARG A 96 -12.35 -7.20 -9.88
C ARG A 96 -13.81 -7.57 -10.23
N ASN A 97 -14.03 -8.69 -10.91
CA ASN A 97 -15.33 -9.16 -11.38
C ASN A 97 -15.92 -10.34 -10.56
N GLN A 98 -15.22 -10.84 -9.53
CA GLN A 98 -15.62 -11.99 -8.71
C GLN A 98 -15.43 -11.69 -7.22
N ASP A 99 -16.23 -12.30 -6.34
CA ASP A 99 -16.03 -12.16 -4.89
C ASP A 99 -14.80 -12.99 -4.46
N MET A 100 -13.63 -12.35 -4.43
CA MET A 100 -12.36 -12.99 -4.06
C MET A 100 -11.98 -12.80 -2.59
N ARG A 101 -12.88 -12.30 -1.75
CA ARG A 101 -12.57 -11.95 -0.35
C ARG A 101 -11.93 -13.11 0.42
N SER A 102 -12.45 -14.32 0.28
CA SER A 102 -11.92 -15.51 0.97
C SER A 102 -10.47 -15.82 0.57
N VAL A 103 -10.14 -15.73 -0.72
CA VAL A 103 -8.79 -15.94 -1.25
C VAL A 103 -7.85 -14.81 -0.78
N LEU A 104 -8.30 -13.57 -0.87
CA LEU A 104 -7.53 -12.40 -0.44
C LEU A 104 -7.24 -12.43 1.07
N TYR A 105 -8.18 -12.92 1.89
CA TYR A 105 -7.94 -13.11 3.32
C TYR A 105 -6.87 -14.17 3.59
N LEU A 106 -6.95 -15.32 2.92
CA LEU A 106 -5.98 -16.41 3.06
C LEU A 106 -4.57 -15.97 2.65
N ASP A 107 -4.44 -15.26 1.53
CA ASP A 107 -3.15 -14.77 1.05
C ASP A 107 -2.54 -13.75 2.02
N LEU A 108 -3.36 -12.84 2.55
CA LEU A 108 -2.87 -11.84 3.50
C LEU A 108 -2.49 -12.46 4.86
N ASP A 109 -3.18 -13.52 5.28
CA ASP A 109 -2.80 -14.30 6.47
C ASP A 109 -1.45 -15.02 6.27
N ARG A 110 -1.16 -15.53 5.06
CA ARG A 110 0.15 -16.11 4.73
C ARG A 110 1.27 -15.08 4.79
N VAL A 111 1.05 -13.89 4.23
CA VAL A 111 2.01 -12.76 4.30
C VAL A 111 2.32 -12.43 5.77
N HIS A 112 1.27 -12.35 6.61
CA HIS A 112 1.43 -12.03 8.02
C HIS A 112 2.16 -13.15 8.79
N ALA A 113 1.90 -14.42 8.46
CA ALA A 113 2.60 -15.54 9.05
C ALA A 113 4.09 -15.55 8.68
N ALA A 114 4.42 -15.31 7.41
CA ALA A 114 5.81 -15.26 6.92
C ALA A 114 6.64 -14.18 7.65
N MET A 115 6.02 -13.03 7.95
CA MET A 115 6.67 -11.94 8.69
C MET A 115 6.90 -12.22 10.17
N ASN A 116 6.11 -13.10 10.80
CA ASN A 116 6.26 -13.44 12.21
C ASN A 116 7.22 -14.62 12.44
N THR A 117 7.68 -15.26 11.37
CA THR A 117 8.63 -16.39 11.42
C THR A 117 10.08 -16.02 11.12
N ALA A 118 10.36 -14.75 10.79
CA ALA A 118 11.69 -14.18 10.59
C ALA A 118 12.20 -13.47 11.86
#